data_AF-A0A3A8QTH5-F1
#
_entry.id   AF-A0A3A8QTH5-F1
#
_cell.length_a   1.000
_cell.length_b   1.000
_cell.length_c   1.000
_cell.angle_alpha   90.00
_cell.angle_beta   90.00
_cell.angle_gamma   90.00
#
_symmetry.space_group_name_H-M   'P 1'
#
loop_
_entity.id
_entity.type
_entity.pdbx_description
1 polymer ?
#
loop_
_entity_poly.entity_id
_entity_poly.type
_entity_poly.pdbx_seq_one_letter_code
_entity_poly.pdbx_strand_id
1 'polypeptide(L)'
;MFDPTSRYASLETVTLTLPDGRVVAYKRRRFLPSGQEMRLLAEVTVTEGDRLDLLTARTLGDPEQFWRVCDANDVLNPFDVMEEPGAVVRIAMPEF
;
A
#
# COMPACT_ATOMS: atom_id res chain seq x y z
N MET A 1 11.85 6.36 -12.94
CA MET A 1 11.99 6.84 -11.55
C MET A 1 10.59 6.79 -10.93
N PHE A 2 10.43 6.35 -9.68
CA PHE A 2 9.11 6.33 -9.03
C PHE A 2 8.72 7.75 -8.63
N ASP A 3 7.42 8.02 -8.59
CA ASP A 3 6.90 9.26 -7.98
C ASP A 3 7.38 9.36 -6.51
N PRO A 4 7.74 10.55 -6.01
CA PRO A 4 8.16 10.74 -4.61
C PRO A 4 7.15 10.23 -3.57
N THR A 5 5.86 10.19 -3.91
CA THR A 5 4.80 9.70 -3.04
C THR A 5 4.56 8.20 -3.14
N SER A 6 5.26 7.52 -4.04
CA SER A 6 5.13 6.08 -4.26
C SER A 6 5.57 5.26 -3.04
N ARG A 7 4.86 4.16 -2.80
CA ARG A 7 5.25 3.08 -1.86
C ARG A 7 6.71 2.62 -1.98
N TYR A 8 7.32 2.78 -3.16
CA TYR A 8 8.69 2.33 -3.47
C TYR A 8 9.70 3.46 -3.62
N ALA A 9 9.31 4.72 -3.37
CA ALA A 9 10.17 5.89 -3.58
C ALA A 9 11.45 5.84 -2.74
N SER A 10 11.33 5.45 -1.47
CA SER A 10 12.45 5.39 -0.50
C SER A 10 13.33 4.15 -0.62
N LEU A 11 12.95 3.16 -1.44
CA LEU A 11 13.70 1.91 -1.56
C LEU A 11 14.91 2.08 -2.47
N GLU A 12 16.03 1.47 -2.09
CA GLU A 12 17.22 1.42 -2.93
C GLU A 12 16.94 0.68 -4.25
N THR A 13 17.40 1.26 -5.36
CA THR A 13 17.51 0.57 -6.65
C THR A 13 18.84 -0.16 -6.70
N VAL A 14 18.81 -1.48 -6.86
CA VAL A 14 19.99 -2.36 -6.94
C VAL A 14 20.02 -3.04 -8.31
N THR A 15 21.19 -3.55 -8.70
CA THR A 15 21.38 -4.25 -9.99
C THR A 15 21.77 -5.70 -9.77
N LEU A 16 21.17 -6.60 -10.56
CA LEU A 16 21.54 -8.00 -10.64
C LEU A 16 22.06 -8.32 -12.04
N THR A 17 23.29 -8.85 -12.13
CA THR A 17 23.82 -9.41 -13.37
C THR A 17 23.36 -10.86 -13.49
N LEU A 18 22.63 -11.16 -14.56
CA LEU A 18 22.11 -12.49 -14.86
C LEU A 18 23.20 -13.37 -15.50
N PRO A 19 23.03 -14.71 -15.50
CA PRO A 19 24.00 -15.63 -16.11
C PRO A 19 24.28 -15.38 -17.60
N ASP A 20 23.34 -14.76 -18.31
CA ASP A 20 23.48 -14.39 -19.73
C ASP A 20 24.12 -13.01 -19.95
N GLY A 21 24.61 -12.36 -18.88
CA GLY A 21 25.26 -11.05 -18.91
C GLY A 21 24.31 -9.86 -18.88
N ARG A 22 22.99 -10.05 -18.91
CA ARG A 22 22.04 -8.94 -18.75
C ARG A 22 22.12 -8.33 -17.34
N VAL A 23 22.08 -7.01 -17.26
CA VAL A 23 21.99 -6.28 -15.99
C VAL A 23 20.55 -5.83 -15.79
N VAL A 24 19.94 -6.28 -14.70
CA VAL A 24 18.55 -5.95 -14.32
C VAL A 24 18.57 -5.02 -13.11
N ALA A 25 18.04 -3.82 -13.26
CA ALA A 25 17.79 -2.91 -12.14
C ALA A 25 16.44 -3.23 -11.48
N TYR A 26 16.41 -3.35 -10.16
CA TYR A 26 15.21 -3.66 -9.39
C TYR A 26 15.22 -2.93 -8.04
N LYS A 27 14.05 -2.80 -7.40
CA LYS A 27 13.95 -2.25 -6.04
C LYS A 27 14.20 -3.36 -5.02
N ARG A 28 14.87 -3.02 -3.91
CA ARG A 28 14.92 -3.95 -2.76
C ARG A 28 13.53 -4.29 -2.26
N ARG A 29 13.41 -5.46 -1.62
CA ARG A 29 12.16 -5.90 -0.99
C ARG A 29 11.76 -4.90 0.10
N ARG A 30 10.49 -4.51 0.09
CA ARG A 30 9.87 -3.74 1.16
C ARG A 30 9.36 -4.69 2.25
N PHE A 31 9.59 -4.32 3.51
CA PHE A 31 8.92 -4.93 4.65
C PHE A 31 7.77 -4.01 5.08
N LEU A 32 6.60 -4.60 5.35
CA LEU A 32 5.45 -3.85 5.83
C LEU A 32 5.69 -3.42 7.29
N PRO A 33 5.22 -2.23 7.71
CA PRO A 33 5.09 -1.93 9.13
C PRO A 33 4.04 -2.86 9.76
N SER A 34 3.96 -2.92 11.10
CA SER A 34 2.84 -3.59 11.75
C SER A 34 1.60 -2.70 11.68
N GLY A 35 0.59 -3.10 10.89
CA GLY A 35 -0.62 -2.31 10.70
C GLY A 35 -1.40 -2.02 12.00
N GLN A 36 -1.33 -2.95 12.97
CA GLN A 36 -1.96 -2.79 14.28
C GLN A 36 -1.31 -1.72 15.16
N GLU A 37 -0.02 -1.45 14.96
CA GLU A 37 0.73 -0.42 15.71
C GLU A 37 0.52 0.98 15.12
N MET A 38 0.02 1.07 13.88
CA MET A 38 -0.25 2.36 13.24
C MET A 38 -1.41 3.09 13.92
N ARG A 39 -1.27 4.40 14.07
CA ARG A 39 -2.31 5.24 14.70
C ARG A 39 -3.57 5.25 13.85
N LEU A 40 -4.68 4.75 14.39
CA LEU A 40 -5.97 4.72 13.71
C LEU A 40 -6.49 6.14 13.44
N LEU A 41 -6.89 6.38 12.19
CA LEU A 41 -7.64 7.56 11.74
C LEU A 41 -9.14 7.25 11.69
N ALA A 42 -9.51 6.13 11.04
CA ALA A 42 -10.89 5.71 10.87
C ALA A 42 -11.00 4.20 10.62
N GLU A 43 -12.20 3.66 10.80
CA GLU A 43 -12.59 2.33 10.36
C GLU A 43 -13.73 2.44 9.36
N VAL A 44 -13.69 1.62 8.32
CA VAL A 44 -14.73 1.60 7.29
C VAL A 44 -15.17 0.16 7.05
N THR A 45 -16.47 -0.07 7.15
CA THR A 45 -17.06 -1.36 6.78
C THR A 45 -17.18 -1.46 5.27
N VAL A 46 -16.66 -2.55 4.69
CA VAL A 46 -16.73 -2.82 3.25
C VAL A 46 -18.17 -3.09 2.85
N THR A 47 -18.62 -2.43 1.79
CA THR A 47 -19.92 -2.69 1.15
C THR A 47 -19.73 -3.21 -0.27
N GLU A 48 -20.76 -3.85 -0.82
CA GLU A 48 -20.69 -4.32 -2.21
C GLU A 48 -20.50 -3.13 -3.16
N GLY A 49 -19.50 -3.24 -4.04
CA GLY A 49 -19.14 -2.18 -4.97
C GLY A 49 -18.22 -1.09 -4.40
N ASP A 50 -17.79 -1.20 -3.14
CA ASP A 50 -16.70 -0.35 -2.63
C ASP A 50 -15.43 -0.54 -3.47
N ARG A 51 -14.74 0.57 -3.69
CA ARG A 51 -13.48 0.60 -4.40
C ARG A 51 -12.40 1.20 -3.54
N LEU A 52 -11.25 0.54 -3.49
CA LEU A 52 -10.12 0.96 -2.66
C LEU A 52 -9.61 2.36 -3.03
N ASP A 53 -9.56 2.71 -4.31
CA ASP A 53 -9.15 4.06 -4.75
C ASP A 53 -10.13 5.15 -4.28
N LEU A 54 -11.44 4.88 -4.32
CA LEU A 54 -12.46 5.81 -3.81
C LEU A 54 -12.41 5.94 -2.29
N LEU A 55 -12.20 4.84 -1.57
CA LEU A 55 -11.97 4.88 -0.12
C LEU A 55 -10.74 5.73 0.20
N THR A 56 -9.66 5.52 -0.55
CA THR A 56 -8.39 6.23 -0.30
C THR A 56 -8.54 7.72 -0.60
N ALA A 57 -9.18 8.07 -1.72
CA ALA A 57 -9.47 9.48 -2.05
C ALA A 57 -10.33 10.16 -0.97
N ARG A 58 -11.38 9.51 -0.46
CA ARG A 58 -12.28 10.12 0.55
C ARG A 58 -11.67 10.21 1.95
N THR A 59 -10.69 9.37 2.28
CA THR A 59 -10.09 9.32 3.64
C THR A 59 -8.70 9.95 3.73
N LEU A 60 -7.87 9.80 2.71
CA LEU A 60 -6.50 10.28 2.66
C LEU A 60 -6.29 11.42 1.64
N GLY A 61 -7.30 11.74 0.84
CA GLY A 61 -7.26 12.84 -0.13
C GLY A 61 -6.61 12.52 -1.47
N ASP A 62 -5.99 11.33 -1.61
CA ASP A 62 -5.27 10.92 -2.82
C ASP A 62 -5.50 9.42 -3.10
N PRO A 63 -6.13 9.04 -4.22
CA PRO A 63 -6.38 7.63 -4.57
C PRO A 63 -5.09 6.82 -4.78
N GLU A 64 -3.97 7.45 -5.15
CA GLU A 64 -2.70 6.76 -5.39
C GLU A 64 -2.01 6.33 -4.08
N GLN A 65 -2.47 6.84 -2.93
CA GLN A 65 -2.01 6.46 -1.59
C GLN A 65 -2.67 5.18 -1.04
N PHE A 66 -3.37 4.39 -1.88
CA PHE A 66 -4.10 3.20 -1.43
C PHE A 66 -3.22 2.20 -0.67
N TRP A 67 -1.93 2.20 -0.99
CA TRP A 67 -0.93 1.34 -0.38
C TRP A 67 -0.78 1.57 1.14
N ARG A 68 -1.13 2.76 1.64
CA ARG A 68 -1.16 3.06 3.08
C ARG A 68 -2.33 2.34 3.78
N VAL A 69 -3.47 2.21 3.10
CA VAL A 69 -4.60 1.41 3.59
C VAL A 69 -4.20 -0.06 3.64
N CYS A 70 -3.52 -0.56 2.60
CA CYS A 70 -2.98 -1.92 2.59
C CYS A 70 -2.01 -2.16 3.76
N ASP A 71 -1.09 -1.22 4.03
CA ASP A 71 -0.15 -1.33 5.16
C ASP A 71 -0.87 -1.40 6.51
N ALA A 72 -1.90 -0.57 6.71
CA ALA A 72 -2.68 -0.53 7.95
C ALA A 72 -3.46 -1.82 8.25
N ASN A 73 -3.63 -2.69 7.24
CA ASN A 73 -4.34 -3.96 7.33
C ASN A 73 -3.43 -5.18 7.08
N ASP A 74 -2.11 -4.99 7.05
CA ASP A 74 -1.11 -6.04 6.77
C ASP A 74 -1.34 -6.78 5.44
N VAL A 75 -1.96 -6.11 4.46
CA VAL A 75 -2.30 -6.68 3.15
C VAL A 75 -1.26 -6.28 2.10
N LEU A 76 -0.73 -7.26 1.37
CA LEU A 76 0.21 -7.00 0.27
C LEU A 76 -0.51 -6.75 -1.06
N ASN A 77 -1.52 -7.56 -1.38
CA ASN A 77 -2.29 -7.46 -2.62
C ASN A 77 -3.50 -6.52 -2.41
N PRO A 78 -3.59 -5.38 -3.11
CA PRO A 78 -4.64 -4.39 -2.87
C PRO A 78 -6.08 -4.89 -3.09
N PHE A 79 -6.26 -5.92 -3.91
CA PHE A 79 -7.58 -6.51 -4.16
C PHE A 79 -8.15 -7.24 -2.95
N ASP A 80 -7.29 -7.73 -2.05
CA ASP A 80 -7.70 -8.49 -0.87
C ASP A 80 -8.29 -7.56 0.22
N VAL A 81 -7.96 -6.25 0.21
CA VAL A 81 -8.42 -5.29 1.24
C VAL A 81 -9.94 -5.13 1.26
N MET A 82 -10.59 -5.27 0.10
CA MET A 82 -12.02 -5.02 -0.08
C MET A 82 -12.78 -6.28 -0.52
N GLU A 83 -12.17 -7.45 -0.40
CA GLU A 83 -12.72 -8.69 -0.96
C GLU A 83 -13.99 -9.14 -0.23
N GLU A 84 -14.07 -8.91 1.09
CA GLU A 84 -15.14 -9.41 1.94
C GLU A 84 -16.11 -8.28 2.37
N PRO A 85 -17.32 -8.20 1.78
CA PRO A 85 -18.36 -7.31 2.30
C PRO A 85 -18.66 -7.57 3.77
N GLY A 86 -18.78 -6.50 4.56
CA GLY A 86 -18.95 -6.56 6.00
C GLY A 86 -17.63 -6.59 6.80
N ALA A 87 -16.49 -6.82 6.16
CA ALA A 87 -15.19 -6.68 6.81
C ALA A 87 -14.92 -5.22 7.21
N VAL A 88 -14.09 -5.02 8.24
CA VAL A 88 -13.68 -3.70 8.71
C VAL A 88 -12.27 -3.41 8.20
N VAL A 89 -12.16 -2.37 7.38
CA VAL A 89 -10.88 -1.85 6.88
C VAL A 89 -10.41 -0.71 7.78
N ARG A 90 -9.19 -0.83 8.28
CA ARG A 90 -8.52 0.20 9.08
C ARG A 90 -7.87 1.23 8.17
N ILE A 91 -8.04 2.50 8.52
CA ILE A 91 -7.33 3.63 7.92
C ILE A 91 -6.41 4.23 8.97
N ALA A 92 -5.12 4.27 8.70
CA ALA A 92 -4.14 4.88 9.58
C ALA A 92 -3.93 6.37 9.28
N MET A 93 -3.54 7.13 10.30
CA MET A 93 -3.03 8.50 10.14
C MET A 93 -1.80 8.48 9.23
N PRO A 94 -1.70 9.38 8.24
CA PRO A 94 -0.46 9.56 7.49
C PRO A 94 0.67 9.96 8.43
N GLU A 95 1.74 9.17 8.48
CA GLU A 95 3.02 9.62 9.02
C GLU A 95 3.69 10.50 7.96
N PHE A 96 4.11 11.70 8.37
CA PHE A 96 4.80 12.71 7.54
C PHE A 96 6.29 12.74 7.85
#